data_AF-A0A2E0FEU2-F1
#
_entry.id   AF-A0A2E0FEU2-F1
#
_cell.length_a   1.000
_cell.length_b   1.000
_cell.length_c   1.000
_cell.angle_alpha   90.00
_cell.angle_beta   90.00
_cell.angle_gamma   90.00
#
_symmetry.space_group_name_H-M   'P 1'
#
loop_
_entity.id
_entity.type
_entity.pdbx_description
1 polymer ?
#
loop_
_entity_poly.entity_id
_entity_poly.type
_entity_poly.pdbx_seq_one_letter_code
_entity_poly.pdbx_strand_id
1 'polypeptide(L)'
;MKNFKTTLLVTLILDVLQSIPIFLAVMGGEIKNQFISDFNIEGLASSSQGIAVLDLMLYVFAFIFLGVILSVIYAMRLKTLDGLKSACFVLFIIHLFWTLPDFITLISGGSAHPPIIIMIISIIPVVGLYYVSQKGELRA
;
A
#
# COMPACT_ATOMS: atom_id res chain seq x y z
N MET A 1 14.89 -13.96 -6.64
CA MET A 1 15.00 -12.89 -5.62
C MET A 1 15.27 -13.47 -4.24
N LYS A 2 16.45 -14.05 -3.94
CA LYS A 2 16.78 -14.49 -2.57
C LYS A 2 17.28 -13.34 -1.67
N ASN A 3 17.48 -12.16 -2.25
CA ASN A 3 18.15 -11.04 -1.61
C ASN A 3 17.11 -10.12 -0.93
N PHE A 4 17.12 -10.10 0.41
CA PHE A 4 16.28 -9.22 1.22
C PHE A 4 16.44 -7.74 0.85
N LYS A 5 17.66 -7.26 0.66
CA LYS A 5 17.95 -5.85 0.38
C LYS A 5 17.29 -5.39 -0.92
N THR A 6 17.38 -6.20 -1.98
CA THR A 6 16.75 -5.87 -3.26
C THR A 6 15.23 -5.86 -3.13
N THR A 7 14.64 -6.89 -2.49
CA THR A 7 13.19 -6.97 -2.31
C THR A 7 12.67 -5.79 -1.49
N LEU A 8 13.28 -5.50 -0.33
CA LEU A 8 12.86 -4.39 0.53
C LEU A 8 13.03 -3.03 -0.15
N LEU A 9 14.08 -2.84 -0.96
CA LEU A 9 14.27 -1.60 -1.71
C LEU A 9 13.19 -1.41 -2.78
N VAL A 10 12.86 -2.48 -3.52
CA VAL A 10 11.78 -2.44 -4.52
C VAL A 10 10.44 -2.17 -3.84
N THR A 11 10.15 -2.86 -2.73
CA THR A 11 8.97 -2.59 -1.90
C THR A 11 8.92 -1.12 -1.49
N LEU A 12 10.00 -0.57 -0.93
CA LEU A 12 10.05 0.82 -0.49
C LEU A 12 9.75 1.80 -1.63
N ILE A 13 10.34 1.60 -2.81
CA ILE A 13 10.09 2.45 -3.98
C ILE A 13 8.61 2.40 -4.36
N LEU A 14 8.02 1.20 -4.40
CA LEU A 14 6.62 1.01 -4.77
C LEU A 14 5.66 1.57 -3.71
N ASP A 15 5.98 1.48 -2.42
CA ASP A 15 5.16 2.05 -1.34
C ASP A 15 5.15 3.58 -1.39
N VAL A 16 6.31 4.19 -1.64
CA VAL A 16 6.41 5.65 -1.81
C VAL A 16 5.59 6.08 -3.03
N LEU A 17 5.75 5.42 -4.18
CA LEU A 17 5.02 5.79 -5.39
C LEU A 17 3.50 5.63 -5.24
N GLN A 18 3.05 4.52 -4.64
CA GLN A 18 1.62 4.23 -4.47
C GLN A 18 0.95 5.09 -3.39
N SER A 19 1.71 5.65 -2.44
CA SER A 19 1.18 6.55 -1.43
C SER A 19 1.02 8.00 -1.90
N ILE A 20 1.61 8.40 -3.04
CA ILE A 20 1.51 9.78 -3.55
C ILE A 20 0.06 10.27 -3.64
N PRO A 21 -0.89 9.53 -4.25
CA PRO A 21 -2.27 10.01 -4.38
C PRO A 21 -2.93 10.32 -3.03
N ILE A 22 -2.65 9.54 -1.99
CA ILE A 22 -3.28 9.77 -0.68
C ILE A 22 -2.74 11.01 0.02
N PHE A 23 -1.43 11.25 -0.06
CA PHE A 23 -0.84 12.48 0.49
C PHE A 23 -1.33 13.72 -0.27
N LEU A 24 -1.48 13.63 -1.60
CA LEU A 24 -2.07 14.71 -2.40
C LEU A 24 -3.54 14.94 -2.06
N ALA A 25 -4.32 13.87 -1.84
CA ALA A 25 -5.73 13.99 -1.44
C ALA A 25 -5.91 14.69 -0.08
N VAL A 26 -5.03 14.40 0.89
CA VAL A 26 -5.02 15.09 2.20
C VAL A 26 -4.75 16.59 2.05
N MET A 27 -3.95 17.00 1.05
CA MET A 27 -3.70 18.41 0.74
C MET A 27 -4.88 19.09 0.02
N GLY A 28 -5.90 18.32 -0.39
CA GLY A 28 -7.09 18.81 -1.09
C GLY A 28 -6.91 18.92 -2.60
N GLY A 29 -7.70 19.80 -3.23
CA GLY A 29 -7.64 20.06 -4.67
C GLY A 29 -8.18 18.92 -5.54
N GLU A 30 -7.63 18.79 -6.74
CA GLU A 30 -8.17 17.92 -7.79
C GLU A 30 -8.13 16.43 -7.43
N ILE A 31 -7.04 15.98 -6.79
CA ILE A 31 -6.93 14.58 -6.38
C ILE A 31 -8.01 14.24 -5.35
N LYS A 32 -8.30 15.13 -4.39
CA LYS A 32 -9.41 14.92 -3.44
C LYS A 32 -10.77 14.88 -4.14
N ASN A 33 -11.00 15.74 -5.13
CA ASN A 33 -12.23 15.73 -5.92
C ASN A 33 -12.39 14.41 -6.68
N GLN A 34 -11.30 13.89 -7.22
CA GLN A 34 -11.28 12.58 -7.85
C GLN A 34 -11.63 11.47 -6.87
N PHE A 35 -11.06 11.45 -5.66
CA PHE A 35 -11.48 10.51 -4.60
C PHE A 35 -12.98 10.60 -4.30
N ILE A 36 -13.54 11.81 -4.16
CA ILE A 36 -14.99 12.01 -3.91
C ILE A 36 -15.82 11.42 -5.06
N SER A 37 -15.40 11.64 -6.31
CA SER A 37 -16.04 11.07 -7.49
C SER A 37 -15.96 9.55 -7.50
N ASP A 38 -14.78 8.99 -7.21
CA ASP A 38 -14.51 7.56 -7.25
C ASP A 38 -15.26 6.79 -6.15
N PHE A 39 -15.50 7.42 -4.99
CA PHE A 39 -16.38 6.84 -3.96
C PHE A 39 -17.81 6.67 -4.44
N ASN A 40 -18.26 7.50 -5.40
CA ASN A 40 -19.59 7.43 -6.00
C ASN A 40 -20.73 7.38 -4.96
N ILE A 41 -20.58 8.14 -3.86
CA ILE A 41 -21.58 8.26 -2.80
C ILE A 41 -22.47 9.46 -3.10
N GLU A 42 -23.77 9.21 -3.30
CA GLU A 42 -24.75 10.25 -3.58
C GLU A 42 -24.79 11.31 -2.47
N GLY A 43 -24.72 12.58 -2.84
CA GLY A 43 -24.78 13.71 -1.91
C GLY A 43 -23.51 13.96 -1.10
N LEU A 44 -22.44 13.15 -1.24
CA LEU A 44 -21.19 13.33 -0.49
C LEU A 44 -20.55 14.70 -0.75
N ALA A 45 -20.43 15.08 -2.02
CA ALA A 45 -19.84 16.36 -2.43
C ALA A 45 -20.58 17.58 -1.88
N SER A 46 -21.88 17.44 -1.57
CA SER A 46 -22.73 18.49 -1.01
C SER A 46 -22.85 18.44 0.52
N SER A 47 -22.30 17.42 1.18
CA SER A 47 -22.41 17.24 2.63
C SER A 47 -21.14 17.70 3.35
N SER A 48 -21.21 18.78 4.12
CA SER A 48 -20.07 19.25 4.92
C SER A 48 -19.63 18.22 5.97
N GLN A 49 -20.58 17.50 6.57
CA GLN A 49 -20.28 16.41 7.52
C GLN A 49 -19.63 15.21 6.82
N GLY A 50 -20.15 14.83 5.65
CA GLY A 50 -19.58 13.73 4.85
C GLY A 50 -18.14 14.01 4.43
N ILE A 51 -17.86 15.24 3.99
CA ILE A 51 -16.49 15.68 3.67
C ILE A 51 -15.58 15.66 4.91
N ALA A 52 -16.06 16.07 6.08
CA ALA A 52 -15.25 16.03 7.30
C ALA A 52 -14.87 14.59 7.70
N VAL A 53 -15.78 13.62 7.50
CA VAL A 53 -15.48 12.19 7.72
C VAL A 53 -14.46 11.69 6.70
N LEU A 54 -14.63 12.05 5.42
CA LEU A 54 -13.67 11.70 4.36
C LEU A 54 -12.27 12.27 4.67
N ASP A 55 -12.18 13.51 5.14
CA ASP A 55 -10.90 14.14 5.49
C ASP A 55 -10.20 13.42 6.63
N LEU A 56 -10.94 13.06 7.67
CA LEU A 56 -10.40 12.26 8.77
C LEU A 56 -9.91 10.89 8.27
N MET A 57 -10.69 10.26 7.39
CA MET A 57 -10.34 8.98 6.79
C MET A 57 -9.02 9.09 6.01
N LEU A 58 -8.94 9.99 5.02
CA LEU A 58 -7.74 10.21 4.21
C LEU A 58 -6.50 10.50 5.08
N TYR A 59 -6.68 11.31 6.13
CA TYR A 59 -5.62 11.61 7.10
C TYR A 59 -5.13 10.34 7.82
N VAL A 60 -6.02 9.53 8.38
CA VAL A 60 -5.66 8.28 9.07
C VAL A 60 -4.93 7.32 8.11
N PHE A 61 -5.43 7.14 6.89
CA PHE A 61 -4.80 6.27 5.91
C PHE A 61 -3.42 6.77 5.48
N ALA A 62 -3.21 8.09 5.35
CA ALA A 62 -1.89 8.64 5.06
C ALA A 62 -0.86 8.30 6.16
N PHE A 63 -1.27 8.35 7.43
CA PHE A 63 -0.41 7.92 8.55
C PHE A 63 -0.16 6.41 8.58
N ILE A 64 -1.14 5.60 8.20
CA ILE A 64 -0.95 4.15 8.05
C ILE A 64 0.11 3.89 6.97
N PHE A 65 0.00 4.53 5.79
CA PHE A 65 0.99 4.41 4.73
C PHE A 65 2.39 4.84 5.18
N LEU A 66 2.49 5.96 5.90
CA LEU A 66 3.77 6.42 6.46
C LEU A 66 4.37 5.37 7.42
N GLY A 67 3.54 4.77 8.28
CA GLY A 67 3.95 3.71 9.19
C GLY A 67 4.49 2.47 8.45
N VAL A 68 3.84 2.06 7.35
CA VAL A 68 4.32 0.96 6.51
C VAL A 68 5.67 1.29 5.87
N ILE A 69 5.82 2.48 5.27
CA ILE A 69 7.08 2.94 4.68
C ILE A 69 8.21 2.90 5.71
N LEU A 70 7.99 3.45 6.91
CA LEU A 70 8.98 3.44 7.98
C LEU A 70 9.30 2.02 8.46
N SER A 71 8.33 1.12 8.45
CA SER A 71 8.52 -0.30 8.79
C SER A 71 9.42 -1.02 7.78
N VAL A 72 9.28 -0.74 6.48
CA VAL A 72 10.18 -1.24 5.43
C VAL A 72 11.59 -0.70 5.62
N ILE A 73 11.73 0.62 5.86
CA ILE A 73 13.03 1.25 6.15
C ILE A 73 13.70 0.61 7.37
N TYR A 74 12.94 0.34 8.42
CA TYR A 74 13.45 -0.34 9.61
C TYR A 74 13.89 -1.78 9.29
N ALA A 75 13.08 -2.55 8.55
CA ALA A 75 13.41 -3.91 8.15
C ALA A 75 14.73 -3.99 7.38
N MET A 76 15.06 -2.99 6.55
CA MET A 76 16.33 -2.91 5.82
C MET A 76 17.56 -2.78 6.74
N ARG A 77 17.39 -2.40 8.01
CA ARG A 77 18.47 -2.29 9.00
C ARG A 77 18.71 -3.58 9.79
N LEU A 78 17.83 -4.57 9.68
CA LEU A 78 17.96 -5.84 10.37
C LEU A 78 19.13 -6.64 9.80
N LYS A 79 19.88 -7.29 10.68
CA LYS A 79 21.07 -8.08 10.32
C LYS A 79 20.90 -9.58 10.55
N THR A 80 19.89 -9.98 11.32
CA THR A 80 19.63 -11.39 11.64
C THR A 80 18.70 -12.00 10.59
N LEU A 81 18.96 -13.26 10.22
CA LEU A 81 18.15 -13.97 9.24
C LEU A 81 16.70 -14.12 9.72
N ASP A 82 16.52 -14.56 10.96
CA ASP A 82 15.18 -14.76 11.55
C ASP A 82 14.41 -13.44 11.66
N GLY A 83 15.10 -12.35 12.02
CA GLY A 83 14.51 -11.01 12.06
C GLY A 83 14.04 -10.55 10.69
N LEU A 84 14.86 -10.70 9.66
CA LEU A 84 14.51 -10.33 8.28
C LEU A 84 13.36 -11.18 7.74
N LYS A 85 13.37 -12.49 7.97
CA LYS A 85 12.28 -13.38 7.54
C LYS A 85 10.97 -13.01 8.20
N SER A 86 10.99 -12.78 9.52
CA SER A 86 9.80 -12.40 10.29
C SER A 86 9.26 -11.04 9.85
N ALA A 87 10.13 -10.03 9.70
CA ALA A 87 9.74 -8.71 9.22
C ALA A 87 9.14 -8.76 7.81
N CYS A 88 9.77 -9.50 6.89
CA CYS A 88 9.24 -9.67 5.53
C CYS A 88 7.90 -10.41 5.52
N PHE A 89 7.69 -11.38 6.42
CA PHE A 89 6.40 -12.08 6.53
C PHE A 89 5.29 -11.15 7.01
N VAL A 90 5.56 -10.32 8.04
CA VAL A 90 4.60 -9.33 8.53
C VAL A 90 4.29 -8.29 7.44
N LEU A 91 5.33 -7.77 6.77
CA LEU A 91 5.15 -6.83 5.67
C LEU A 91 4.36 -7.47 4.51
N PHE A 92 4.62 -8.73 4.16
CA PHE A 92 3.82 -9.46 3.18
C PHE A 92 2.33 -9.45 3.54
N ILE A 93 1.98 -9.77 4.80
CA ILE A 93 0.59 -9.79 5.25
C ILE A 93 -0.04 -8.40 5.04
N ILE A 94 0.65 -7.34 5.47
CA ILE A 94 0.15 -5.96 5.32
C ILE A 94 -0.10 -5.60 3.84
N HIS A 95 0.84 -5.93 2.95
CA HIS A 95 0.70 -5.64 1.52
C HIS A 95 -0.40 -6.48 0.86
N LEU A 96 -0.58 -7.73 1.30
CA LEU A 96 -1.66 -8.58 0.84
C LEU A 96 -3.02 -7.97 1.21
N PHE A 97 -3.17 -7.47 2.44
CA PHE A 97 -4.41 -6.82 2.88
C PHE A 97 -4.80 -5.60 2.05
N TRP A 98 -3.83 -4.83 1.56
CA TRP A 98 -4.12 -3.69 0.67
C TRP A 98 -4.34 -4.08 -0.79
N THR A 99 -3.63 -5.10 -1.26
CA THR A 99 -3.70 -5.50 -2.67
C THR A 99 -4.94 -6.33 -2.97
N LEU A 100 -5.32 -7.23 -2.06
CA LEU A 100 -6.37 -8.22 -2.30
C LEU A 100 -7.77 -7.63 -2.59
N PRO A 101 -8.25 -6.59 -1.88
CA PRO A 101 -9.56 -5.99 -2.14
C PRO A 101 -9.73 -5.54 -3.60
N ASP A 102 -8.71 -4.94 -4.21
CA ASP A 102 -8.77 -4.46 -5.60
C ASP A 102 -9.04 -5.62 -6.57
N PHE A 103 -8.38 -6.77 -6.36
CA PHE A 103 -8.59 -7.96 -7.16
C PHE A 103 -9.95 -8.61 -6.91
N ILE A 104 -10.44 -8.58 -5.67
CA ILE A 104 -11.80 -9.05 -5.35
C ILE A 104 -12.84 -8.18 -6.08
N THR A 105 -12.68 -6.86 -6.06
CA THR A 105 -13.56 -5.93 -6.77
C THR A 105 -13.56 -6.19 -8.26
N LEU A 106 -12.38 -6.33 -8.88
CA LEU A 106 -12.24 -6.63 -10.31
C LEU A 106 -12.94 -7.95 -10.69
N ILE A 107 -12.71 -9.03 -9.94
CA ILE A 107 -13.30 -10.35 -10.22
C ILE A 107 -14.81 -10.35 -9.98
N SER A 108 -15.30 -9.52 -9.07
CA SER A 108 -16.72 -9.33 -8.79
C SER A 108 -17.42 -8.45 -9.83
N GLY A 109 -16.70 -7.95 -10.84
CA GLY A 109 -17.23 -7.06 -11.88
C GLY A 109 -17.46 -5.62 -11.42
N GLY A 110 -16.92 -5.22 -10.27
CA GLY A 110 -16.97 -3.85 -9.79
C GLY A 110 -16.00 -2.95 -10.56
N SER A 111 -16.31 -1.66 -10.67
CA SER A 111 -15.46 -0.65 -11.33
C SER A 111 -14.62 0.17 -10.35
N ALA A 112 -14.79 -0.01 -9.04
CA ALA A 112 -14.10 0.72 -7.99
C ALA A 112 -12.73 0.07 -7.66
N HIS A 113 -11.87 -0.02 -8.66
CA HIS A 113 -10.50 -0.51 -8.51
C HIS A 113 -9.51 0.38 -9.29
N PRO A 114 -8.23 0.42 -8.92
CA PRO A 114 -7.22 1.15 -9.68
C PRO A 114 -7.05 0.61 -11.11
N PRO A 115 -6.38 1.33 -12.02
CA PRO A 115 -6.04 0.78 -13.34
C PRO A 115 -5.30 -0.55 -13.22
N ILE A 116 -5.64 -1.53 -14.07
CA ILE A 116 -5.12 -2.91 -14.00
C ILE A 116 -3.59 -2.96 -13.94
N ILE A 117 -2.91 -2.07 -14.66
CA ILE A 117 -1.44 -1.99 -14.65
C ILE A 117 -0.90 -1.67 -13.26
N ILE A 118 -1.55 -0.77 -12.51
CA ILE A 118 -1.18 -0.42 -11.14
C ILE A 118 -1.43 -1.61 -10.20
N MET A 119 -2.55 -2.31 -10.38
CA MET A 119 -2.84 -3.53 -9.61
C MET A 119 -1.79 -4.63 -9.84
N ILE A 120 -1.30 -4.80 -11.08
CA ILE A 120 -0.25 -5.78 -11.36
C ILE A 120 1.06 -5.38 -10.65
N ILE A 121 1.37 -4.08 -10.60
CA ILE A 121 2.56 -3.57 -9.91
C ILE A 121 2.45 -3.82 -8.40
N SER A 122 1.27 -3.69 -7.80
CA SER A 122 1.07 -3.93 -6.35
C SER A 122 1.24 -5.40 -5.93
N ILE A 123 1.21 -6.36 -6.88
CA ILE A 123 1.56 -7.77 -6.62
C ILE A 123 3.07 -7.93 -6.33
N ILE A 124 3.93 -7.06 -6.87
CA ILE A 124 5.40 -7.22 -6.78
C ILE A 124 5.88 -7.27 -5.32
N PRO A 125 5.50 -6.32 -4.42
CA PRO A 125 5.79 -6.43 -3.01
C PRO A 125 5.22 -7.69 -2.37
N VAL A 126 3.98 -8.07 -2.67
CA VAL A 126 3.31 -9.24 -2.08
C VAL A 126 4.11 -10.52 -2.35
N VAL A 127 4.40 -10.81 -3.62
CA VAL A 127 5.15 -12.02 -4.01
C VAL A 127 6.59 -11.94 -3.52
N GLY A 128 7.23 -10.78 -3.66
CA GLY A 128 8.62 -10.58 -3.28
C GLY A 128 8.84 -10.81 -1.79
N LEU A 129 8.04 -10.16 -0.94
CA LEU A 129 8.12 -10.24 0.52
C LEU A 129 7.81 -11.65 1.02
N TYR A 130 6.75 -12.29 0.48
CA TYR A 130 6.45 -13.68 0.81
C TYR A 130 7.63 -14.59 0.44
N TYR A 131 8.15 -14.47 -0.78
CA TYR A 131 9.25 -15.32 -1.24
C TYR A 131 10.48 -15.22 -0.33
N VAL A 132 10.93 -14.00 0.01
CA VAL A 132 12.11 -13.83 0.88
C VAL A 132 11.85 -14.21 2.33
N SER A 133 10.60 -14.12 2.81
CA SER A 133 10.23 -14.62 4.14
C SER A 133 10.48 -16.13 4.28
N GLN A 134 10.26 -16.90 3.21
CA GLN A 134 10.42 -18.34 3.21
C GLN A 134 11.85 -18.77 2.81
N LYS A 135 12.35 -18.20 1.71
CA LYS A 135 13.54 -18.67 0.99
C LYS A 135 14.70 -17.65 0.96
N GLY A 136 14.56 -16.52 1.66
CA GLY A 136 15.61 -15.52 1.75
C GLY A 136 16.83 -16.03 2.52
N GLU A 137 18.00 -15.59 2.11
CA GLU A 137 19.30 -15.97 2.68
C GLU A 137 20.15 -14.70 2.88
N LEU A 138 20.91 -14.62 3.97
CA LEU A 138 21.94 -13.59 4.10
C LEU A 138 23.07 -13.96 3.14
N ARG A 139 23.37 -13.08 2.19
CA ARG A 139 24.60 -13.24 1.41
C ARG A 139 25.76 -12.93 2.34
N ALA A 140 26.67 -13.90 2.48
CA ALA A 140 27.95 -13.75 3.16
C ALA A 140 28.80 -12.65 2.51
#